data_AF-A0A2E8GNN1-F1
#
_entry.id   AF-A0A2E8GNN1-F1
#
_cell.length_a   1.000
_cell.length_b   1.000
_cell.length_c   1.000
_cell.angle_alpha   90.00
_cell.angle_beta   90.00
_cell.angle_gamma   90.00
#
_symmetry.space_group_name_H-M   'P 1'
#
loop_
_entity.id
_entity.type
_entity.pdbx_description
1 polymer ?
#
loop_
_entity_poly.entity_id
_entity_poly.type
_entity_poly.pdbx_seq_one_letter_code
_entity_poly.pdbx_strand_id
1 'polypeptide(L)'
;MRRLVMMSCVFLTLSGGWLTVASEFLEVERSTMVAVLHIWAGFFFLVIFPMYSLDHIKAHAYRLRSWSWVAASGIVQLVAGIGLILSGVLLWLYGVETLSLSREVHILLTVVLAGSLLTHFRAQK
;
A
#
# COMPACT_ATOMS: atom_id res chain seq x y z
N MET A 1 -6.49 -13.71 -7.80
CA MET A 1 -6.33 -12.65 -6.78
C MET A 1 -4.90 -12.17 -6.58
N ARG A 2 -3.92 -13.04 -6.27
CA ARG A 2 -2.52 -12.60 -6.00
C ARG A 2 -1.93 -11.63 -7.04
N ARG A 3 -1.97 -11.98 -8.33
CA ARG A 3 -1.41 -11.13 -9.42
C ARG A 3 -2.07 -9.75 -9.47
N LEU A 4 -3.37 -9.70 -9.28
CA LEU A 4 -4.17 -8.49 -9.32
C LEU A 4 -3.85 -7.55 -8.15
N VAL A 5 -3.70 -8.10 -6.94
CA VAL A 5 -3.22 -7.32 -5.77
C VAL A 5 -1.80 -6.83 -5.99
N MET A 6 -0.88 -7.66 -6.50
CA MET A 6 0.48 -7.23 -6.79
C MET A 6 0.55 -6.11 -7.83
N MET A 7 -0.21 -6.22 -8.93
CA MET A 7 -0.29 -5.16 -9.95
C MET A 7 -0.87 -3.87 -9.36
N SER A 8 -1.90 -3.98 -8.53
CA SER A 8 -2.50 -2.82 -7.85
C SER A 8 -1.52 -2.15 -6.89
N CYS A 9 -0.77 -2.93 -6.09
CA CYS A 9 0.30 -2.41 -5.24
C CYS A 9 1.35 -1.67 -6.06
N VAL A 10 1.87 -2.29 -7.12
CA VAL A 10 2.89 -1.66 -7.99
C VAL A 10 2.36 -0.36 -8.58
N PHE A 11 1.15 -0.38 -9.13
CA PHE A 11 0.53 0.81 -9.69
C PHE A 11 0.36 1.92 -8.64
N LEU A 12 -0.16 1.61 -7.46
CA LEU A 12 -0.38 2.57 -6.38
C LEU A 12 0.93 3.14 -5.83
N THR A 13 1.96 2.31 -5.66
CA THR A 13 3.29 2.77 -5.23
C THR A 13 3.91 3.72 -6.26
N LEU A 14 3.84 3.38 -7.55
CA LEU A 14 4.41 4.22 -8.61
C LEU A 14 3.64 5.53 -8.78
N SER A 15 2.31 5.46 -8.83
CA SER A 15 1.47 6.65 -8.97
C SER A 15 1.52 7.56 -7.74
N GLY A 16 1.54 6.99 -6.52
CA GLY A 16 1.73 7.75 -5.29
C GLY A 16 3.12 8.39 -5.21
N GLY A 17 4.16 7.63 -5.56
CA GLY A 17 5.53 8.14 -5.67
C GLY A 17 5.65 9.29 -6.66
N TRP A 18 4.99 9.20 -7.82
CA TRP A 18 4.92 10.31 -8.77
C TRP A 18 4.23 11.55 -8.17
N LEU A 19 3.09 11.37 -7.50
CA LEU A 19 2.33 12.46 -6.88
C LEU A 19 3.04 13.14 -5.71
N THR A 20 4.06 12.50 -5.12
CA THR A 20 4.85 13.08 -4.02
C THR A 20 6.21 13.56 -4.52
N VAL A 21 7.02 12.68 -5.10
CA VAL A 21 8.40 12.99 -5.51
C VAL A 21 8.43 13.98 -6.67
N ALA A 22 7.55 13.82 -7.67
CA ALA A 22 7.57 14.72 -8.82
C ALA A 22 7.14 16.14 -8.43
N SER A 23 6.16 16.27 -7.52
CA SER A 23 5.73 17.59 -7.05
C SER A 23 6.70 18.22 -6.05
N GLU A 24 7.24 17.45 -5.10
CA GLU A 24 8.05 17.99 -4.01
C GLU A 24 9.53 18.19 -4.39
N PHE A 25 10.09 17.32 -5.23
CA PHE A 25 11.52 17.35 -5.57
C PHE A 25 11.82 17.77 -7.00
N LEU A 26 10.92 17.50 -7.95
CA LEU A 26 11.11 17.85 -9.36
C LEU A 26 10.35 19.11 -9.79
N GLU A 27 9.62 19.75 -8.86
CA GLU A 27 8.79 20.94 -9.09
C GLU A 27 7.80 20.77 -10.27
N VAL A 28 7.42 19.53 -10.57
CA VAL A 28 6.48 19.21 -11.64
C VAL A 28 5.07 19.44 -11.13
N GLU A 29 4.25 20.14 -11.93
CA GLU A 29 2.85 20.36 -11.59
C GLU A 29 2.13 19.03 -11.33
N ARG A 30 1.38 18.98 -10.23
CA ARG A 30 0.69 17.77 -9.80
C ARG A 30 -0.36 17.36 -10.84
N SER A 31 -0.12 16.24 -11.51
CA SER A 31 -1.02 15.74 -12.55
C SER A 31 -2.37 15.30 -11.96
N THR A 32 -3.45 16.01 -12.33
CA THR A 32 -4.82 15.63 -11.99
C THR A 32 -5.17 14.23 -12.46
N MET A 33 -4.72 13.84 -13.66
CA MET A 33 -4.97 12.52 -14.22
C MET A 33 -4.36 11.41 -13.35
N VAL A 34 -3.09 11.56 -12.96
CA VAL A 34 -2.42 10.58 -12.09
C VAL A 34 -3.12 10.50 -10.72
N ALA A 35 -3.54 11.63 -10.16
CA ALA A 35 -4.28 11.67 -8.90
C ALA A 35 -5.61 10.91 -8.98
N VAL A 36 -6.39 11.15 -10.04
CA VAL A 36 -7.67 10.45 -10.27
C VAL A 36 -7.46 8.95 -10.42
N LEU A 37 -6.47 8.52 -11.22
CA LEU A 37 -6.17 7.10 -11.40
C LEU A 37 -5.70 6.44 -10.10
N HIS A 38 -4.86 7.13 -9.32
CA HIS A 38 -4.40 6.65 -8.02
C HIS A 38 -5.58 6.44 -7.05
N ILE A 39 -6.50 7.40 -6.97
CA ILE A 39 -7.70 7.31 -6.12
C ILE A 39 -8.58 6.12 -6.55
N TRP A 40 -8.88 5.97 -7.84
CA TRP A 40 -9.70 4.86 -8.33
C TRP A 40 -9.04 3.50 -8.11
N ALA A 41 -7.73 3.39 -8.34
CA ALA A 41 -6.98 2.18 -8.00
C ALA A 41 -7.01 1.91 -6.49
N GLY A 42 -7.00 2.96 -5.66
CA GLY A 42 -7.12 2.88 -4.20
C GLY A 42 -8.48 2.34 -3.77
N PHE A 43 -9.57 2.80 -4.39
CA PHE A 43 -10.91 2.25 -4.16
C PHE A 43 -11.03 0.78 -4.57
N PHE A 44 -10.37 0.39 -5.66
CA PHE A 44 -10.31 -1.01 -6.03
C PHE A 44 -9.51 -1.82 -4.99
N PHE A 45 -8.36 -1.29 -4.55
CA PHE A 45 -7.49 -1.88 -3.54
C PHE A 45 -8.18 -2.09 -2.20
N LEU A 46 -9.04 -1.14 -1.78
CA LEU A 46 -9.89 -1.21 -0.58
C LEU A 46 -10.65 -2.54 -0.47
N VAL A 47 -11.09 -3.09 -1.60
CA VAL A 47 -11.89 -4.32 -1.64
C VAL A 47 -10.99 -5.55 -1.81
N ILE A 48 -10.10 -5.52 -2.81
CA ILE A 48 -9.33 -6.71 -3.19
C ILE A 48 -8.28 -7.08 -2.15
N PHE A 49 -7.72 -6.11 -1.43
CA PHE A 49 -6.62 -6.35 -0.50
C PHE A 49 -7.09 -7.08 0.76
N PRO A 50 -8.16 -6.67 1.46
CA PRO A 50 -8.71 -7.44 2.58
C PRO A 50 -9.15 -8.85 2.18
N MET A 51 -9.84 -8.99 1.03
CA MET A 51 -10.25 -10.30 0.53
C MET A 51 -9.06 -11.23 0.32
N TYR A 52 -8.04 -10.76 -0.43
CA TYR A 52 -6.83 -11.54 -0.67
C TYR A 52 -6.08 -11.87 0.62
N SER A 53 -5.98 -10.90 1.54
CA SER A 53 -5.26 -11.07 2.80
C SER A 53 -5.90 -12.16 3.66
N LEU A 54 -7.23 -12.15 3.78
CA LEU A 54 -7.98 -13.16 4.52
C LEU A 54 -7.79 -14.56 3.93
N ASP A 55 -7.92 -14.70 2.61
CA ASP A 55 -7.73 -15.98 1.92
C ASP A 55 -6.29 -16.49 2.07
N HIS A 56 -5.31 -15.58 1.92
CA HIS A 56 -3.90 -15.91 2.05
C HIS A 56 -3.54 -16.35 3.47
N ILE A 57 -4.07 -15.67 4.49
CA ILE A 57 -3.87 -16.02 5.90
C ILE A 57 -4.48 -17.39 6.20
N LYS A 58 -5.73 -17.64 5.76
CA LYS A 58 -6.39 -18.94 5.96
C LYS A 58 -5.59 -20.08 5.33
N ALA A 59 -5.11 -19.90 4.10
CA ALA A 59 -4.31 -20.90 3.40
C ALA A 59 -2.95 -21.19 4.06
N HIS A 60 -2.38 -20.21 4.77
CA HIS A 60 -1.05 -20.33 5.37
C HIS A 60 -1.06 -20.23 6.90
N ALA A 61 -2.20 -20.48 7.54
CA ALA A 61 -2.37 -20.30 8.99
C ALA A 61 -1.34 -21.10 9.81
N TYR A 62 -0.91 -22.25 9.30
CA TYR A 62 0.14 -23.07 9.93
C TYR A 62 1.49 -22.34 10.04
N ARG A 63 1.83 -21.44 9.11
CA ARG A 63 3.09 -20.65 9.13
C ARG A 63 3.08 -19.56 10.20
N LEU A 64 1.90 -19.20 10.71
CA LEU A 64 1.77 -18.23 11.80
C LEU A 64 2.03 -18.83 13.18
N ARG A 65 2.12 -20.17 13.29
CA ARG A 65 2.36 -20.87 14.57
C ARG A 65 3.80 -20.75 15.07
N SER A 66 4.73 -20.35 14.21
CA SER A 66 6.15 -20.18 14.53
C SER A 66 6.65 -18.84 14.02
N TRP A 67 7.46 -18.15 14.81
CA TRP A 67 8.09 -16.92 14.36
C TRP A 67 9.01 -17.19 13.16
N SER A 68 8.69 -16.56 12.04
CA SER A 68 9.47 -16.66 10.81
C SER A 68 9.50 -15.31 10.10
N TRP A 69 10.54 -15.06 9.31
CA TRP A 69 10.63 -13.85 8.50
C TRP A 69 9.46 -13.72 7.51
N VAL A 70 8.92 -14.84 7.03
CA VAL A 70 7.71 -14.87 6.18
C VAL A 70 6.49 -14.39 6.96
N ALA A 71 6.28 -14.88 8.19
CA ALA A 71 5.17 -14.45 9.03
C ALA A 71 5.29 -12.97 9.43
N ALA A 72 6.47 -12.54 9.89
CA ALA A 72 6.72 -11.15 10.28
C ALA A 72 6.49 -10.16 9.13
N SER A 73 7.08 -10.44 7.95
CA SER A 73 6.89 -9.58 6.78
C SER A 73 5.45 -9.59 6.26
N GLY A 74 4.74 -10.72 6.37
CA GLY A 74 3.31 -10.80 6.05
C GLY A 74 2.43 -9.96 6.99
N ILE A 75 2.74 -9.95 8.29
CA ILE A 75 2.03 -9.10 9.27
C ILE A 75 2.30 -7.62 8.97
N VAL A 76 3.55 -7.24 8.68
CA VAL A 76 3.90 -5.87 8.30
C VAL A 76 3.14 -5.44 7.05
N GLN A 77 3.05 -6.29 6.03
CA GLN A 77 2.27 -6.00 4.82
C GLN A 77 0.78 -5.81 5.13
N LEU A 78 0.20 -6.64 6.01
CA LEU A 78 -1.20 -6.51 6.39
C LEU A 78 -1.47 -5.18 7.10
N VAL A 79 -0.66 -4.85 8.11
CA VAL A 79 -0.81 -3.61 8.87
C VAL A 79 -0.58 -2.39 7.97
N ALA A 80 0.45 -2.43 7.13
CA ALA A 80 0.73 -1.34 6.19
C ALA A 80 -0.40 -1.17 5.17
N GLY A 81 -0.92 -2.25 4.60
CA GLY A 81 -2.03 -2.21 3.65
C GLY A 81 -3.33 -1.67 4.26
N ILE A 82 -3.67 -2.08 5.49
CA ILE A 82 -4.82 -1.52 6.23
C ILE A 82 -4.59 -0.04 6.53
N GLY A 83 -3.40 0.33 7.01
CA GLY A 83 -3.07 1.72 7.30
C GLY A 83 -3.10 2.62 6.06
N LEU A 84 -2.64 2.14 4.90
CA LEU A 84 -2.73 2.83 3.61
C LEU A 84 -4.17 3.04 3.18
N ILE A 85 -5.02 2.03 3.35
CA ILE A 85 -6.46 2.15 3.09
C ILE A 85 -7.06 3.26 3.96
N LEU A 86 -6.82 3.23 5.27
CA LEU A 86 -7.41 4.19 6.20
C LEU A 86 -6.92 5.61 5.93
N SER A 87 -5.60 5.81 5.84
CA SER A 87 -5.01 7.11 5.54
C SER A 87 -5.38 7.62 4.14
N GLY A 88 -5.50 6.73 3.15
CA GLY A 88 -5.93 7.09 1.79
C GLY A 88 -7.38 7.57 1.75
N VAL A 89 -8.30 6.91 2.47
CA VAL A 89 -9.69 7.36 2.60
C VAL A 89 -9.77 8.71 3.30
N LEU A 90 -9.01 8.93 4.38
CA LEU A 90 -8.97 10.23 5.06
C LEU A 90 -8.46 11.35 4.14
N LEU A 91 -7.38 11.10 3.41
CA LEU A 91 -6.81 12.08 2.47
C LEU A 91 -7.75 12.38 1.31
N TRP A 92 -8.52 11.39 0.84
CA TRP A 92 -9.54 11.58 -0.17
C TRP A 92 -10.71 12.45 0.33
N LEU A 93 -11.18 12.21 1.56
CA LEU A 93 -12.32 12.93 2.14
C LEU A 93 -12.00 14.38 2.52
N TYR A 94 -10.82 14.61 3.11
CA TYR A 94 -10.47 15.90 3.71
C TYR A 94 -9.41 16.67 2.93
N GLY A 95 -8.82 16.07 1.90
CA GLY A 95 -7.77 16.68 1.10
C GLY A 95 -6.38 16.51 1.71
N VAL A 96 -5.38 16.44 0.82
CA VAL A 96 -3.98 16.18 1.21
C VAL A 96 -3.30 17.35 1.91
N GLU A 97 -3.77 18.59 1.68
CA GLU A 97 -3.18 19.79 2.31
C GLU A 97 -3.71 20.00 3.74
N THR A 98 -4.86 19.43 4.08
CA THR A 98 -5.51 19.63 5.38
C THR A 98 -5.02 18.63 6.43
N LEU A 99 -4.62 17.42 6.02
CA LEU A 99 -4.21 16.34 6.91
C LEU A 99 -2.73 15.97 6.73
N SER A 100 -1.82 16.87 7.11
CA SER A 100 -0.36 16.66 6.99
C SER A 100 0.11 15.36 7.63
N LEU A 101 -0.33 15.05 8.85
CA LEU A 101 0.01 13.80 9.54
C LEU A 101 -0.49 12.57 8.76
N SER A 102 -1.71 12.60 8.23
CA SER A 102 -2.25 11.48 7.43
C SER A 102 -1.44 11.30 6.15
N ARG A 103 -1.00 12.40 5.52
CA ARG A 103 -0.15 12.38 4.32
C ARG A 103 1.21 11.74 4.62
N GLU A 104 1.87 12.18 5.68
CA GLU A 104 3.17 11.63 6.10
C GLU A 104 3.09 10.15 6.45
N VAL A 105 2.07 9.75 7.21
CA VAL A 105 1.82 8.35 7.53
C VAL A 105 1.54 7.54 6.26
N HIS A 106 0.74 8.06 5.32
CA HIS A 106 0.45 7.39 4.06
C HIS A 106 1.72 7.16 3.22
N ILE A 107 2.60 8.16 3.15
CA ILE A 107 3.90 8.05 2.45
C ILE A 107 4.79 7.01 3.15
N LEU A 108 4.94 7.11 4.48
CA LEU A 108 5.74 6.17 5.27
C LEU A 108 5.27 4.72 5.08
N LEU A 109 3.95 4.49 5.18
CA LEU A 109 3.38 3.16 5.00
C LEU A 109 3.57 2.64 3.57
N THR A 110 3.61 3.51 2.57
CA THR A 110 3.91 3.12 1.17
C THR A 110 5.32 2.56 1.07
N VAL A 111 6.30 3.24 1.68
CA VAL A 111 7.70 2.79 1.72
C VAL A 111 7.83 1.48 2.50
N VAL A 112 7.17 1.38 3.65
CA VAL A 112 7.15 0.14 4.47
C VAL A 112 6.53 -1.02 3.70
N LEU A 113 5.43 -0.80 2.98
CA LEU A 113 4.79 -1.84 2.17
C LEU A 113 5.72 -2.29 1.03
N ALA A 114 6.34 -1.36 0.30
CA ALA A 114 7.27 -1.67 -0.77
C ALA A 114 8.49 -2.47 -0.26
N GLY A 115 9.10 -2.02 0.83
CA GLY A 115 10.22 -2.71 1.47
C GLY A 115 9.84 -4.11 1.97
N SER A 116 8.69 -4.24 2.63
CA SER A 116 8.20 -5.53 3.13
C SER A 116 7.82 -6.51 2.01
N LEU A 117 7.37 -6.04 0.85
CA LEU A 117 7.14 -6.89 -0.33
C LEU A 117 8.46 -7.50 -0.84
N LEU A 118 9.52 -6.70 -0.92
CA LEU A 118 10.84 -7.17 -1.35
C LEU A 118 11.44 -8.19 -0.36
N THR A 119 11.30 -7.95 0.94
CA THR A 119 11.81 -8.89 1.96
C THR A 119 10.98 -10.16 2.02
N HIS A 120 9.65 -10.08 1.92
CA HIS A 120 8.79 -11.25 1.89
C HIS A 120 9.04 -12.13 0.67
N PHE A 121 9.23 -11.53 -0.50
CA PHE A 121 9.56 -12.27 -1.72
C PHE A 121 10.90 -13.02 -1.60
N ARG A 122 11.89 -12.43 -0.92
CA ARG A 122 13.16 -13.10 -0.63
C ARG A 122 13.03 -14.20 0.42
N ALA A 123 12.27 -13.96 1.49
CA ALA A 123 12.09 -14.92 2.59
C ALA A 123 11.26 -16.16 2.20
N GLN A 124 10.48 -16.09 1.12
CA GLN A 124 9.73 -17.23 0.59
C GLN A 124 10.58 -18.15 -0.32
N LYS A 125 11.76 -17.71 -0.77
CA LYS A 125 12.72 -18.52 -1.52
C LYS A 125 13.62 -19.29 -0.57
#